data_AF-A0A0R0B327-F1
#
_entry.id   AF-A0A0R0B327-F1
#
_cell.length_a   1.000
_cell.length_b   1.000
_cell.length_c   1.000
_cell.angle_alpha   90.00
_cell.angle_beta   90.00
_cell.angle_gamma   90.00
#
_symmetry.space_group_name_H-M   'P 1'
#
loop_
_entity.id
_entity.type
_entity.pdbx_description
1 polymer ?
#
loop_
_entity_poly.entity_id
_entity_poly.type
_entity_poly.pdbx_seq_one_letter_code
_entity_poly.pdbx_strand_id
1 'polypeptide(L)'
;MECQRKEEDYLEQRSAALDAELNKAAAGLPPPTVSTKAAARYLGVHFDTLGEWRRRTPPAGPPFVKGAGRAGGGANEHVRYPYTELVAWQASRVGRSVKERRLIDELDAAQQRVRELEIELALRQARDDASRLQKKLGRIATLATLDDIALVPHEWALVDGRVAGHVLVVSDQVLSGALERGDLWDATVEAALQAPWVNGETREPYHAAFAKVLQAAMRELCEAQAVQRANDLEARWAPGDAMGVPVRPFARDKEVS
;
A
#
# COMPACT_ATOMS: atom_id res chain seq x y z
N MET A 1 -38.50 38.35 -30.35
CA MET A 1 -39.11 37.59 -29.24
C MET A 1 -38.95 38.46 -28.01
N GLU A 2 -39.99 39.20 -27.62
CA GLU A 2 -39.92 40.11 -26.47
C GLU A 2 -39.95 39.28 -25.19
N CYS A 3 -38.94 39.43 -24.33
CA CYS A 3 -38.90 38.77 -23.03
C CYS A 3 -40.07 39.26 -22.18
N GLN A 4 -40.98 38.36 -21.80
CA GLN A 4 -42.21 38.67 -21.04
C GLN A 4 -41.96 39.20 -19.61
N ARG A 5 -40.70 39.22 -19.16
CA ARG A 5 -40.29 39.69 -17.82
C ARG A 5 -38.93 40.36 -17.94
N LYS A 6 -38.73 41.44 -17.19
CA LYS A 6 -37.39 42.01 -17.00
C LYS A 6 -36.59 41.06 -16.10
N GLU A 7 -35.30 40.96 -16.36
CA GLU A 7 -34.39 40.10 -15.59
C GLU A 7 -34.38 40.51 -14.10
N GLU A 8 -34.48 41.82 -13.84
CA GLU A 8 -34.58 42.41 -12.51
C GLU A 8 -35.78 41.86 -11.72
N ASP A 9 -36.98 41.85 -12.31
CA ASP A 9 -38.20 41.34 -11.66
C ASP A 9 -38.08 39.86 -11.26
N TYR A 10 -37.38 39.06 -12.08
CA TYR A 10 -37.15 37.65 -11.80
C TYR A 10 -36.14 37.45 -10.66
N LEU A 11 -35.07 38.24 -10.63
CA LEU A 11 -34.07 38.19 -9.55
C LEU A 11 -34.66 38.64 -8.21
N GLU A 12 -35.54 39.64 -8.21
CA GLU A 12 -36.28 40.09 -7.03
C GLU A 12 -37.26 39.02 -6.52
N GLN A 13 -38.04 38.39 -7.41
CA GLN A 13 -38.92 37.29 -7.02
C GLN A 13 -38.13 36.12 -6.43
N ARG A 14 -36.96 35.80 -7.01
CA ARG A 14 -36.10 34.73 -6.52
C ARG A 14 -35.46 35.06 -5.18
N SER A 15 -35.05 36.31 -4.95
CA SER A 15 -34.49 36.73 -3.66
C SER A 15 -35.57 36.71 -2.57
N ALA A 16 -36.76 37.22 -2.86
CA ALA A 16 -37.92 37.18 -1.97
C ALA A 16 -38.33 35.76 -1.61
N ALA A 17 -38.25 34.81 -2.56
CA ALA A 17 -38.54 33.40 -2.29
C ALA A 17 -37.54 32.77 -1.30
N LEU A 18 -36.24 33.11 -1.40
CA LEU A 18 -35.22 32.64 -0.46
C LEU A 18 -35.39 33.25 0.93
N ASP A 19 -35.74 34.54 1.00
CA ASP A 19 -36.02 35.21 2.27
C ASP A 19 -37.29 34.66 2.94
N ALA A 20 -38.31 34.33 2.15
CA ALA A 20 -39.51 33.66 2.65
C ALA A 20 -39.21 32.24 3.16
N GLU A 21 -38.30 31.50 2.51
CA GLU A 21 -37.83 30.19 2.98
C GLU A 21 -37.12 30.31 4.33
N LEU A 22 -36.21 31.27 4.47
CA LEU A 22 -35.50 31.54 5.73
C LEU A 22 -36.46 31.95 6.85
N ASN A 23 -37.41 32.84 6.56
CA ASN A 23 -38.40 33.30 7.55
C ASN A 23 -39.32 32.16 8.02
N LYS A 24 -39.73 31.27 7.11
CA LYS A 24 -40.51 30.07 7.48
C LYS A 24 -39.72 29.12 8.38
N ALA A 25 -38.46 28.87 8.03
CA ALA A 25 -37.59 28.02 8.82
C ALA A 25 -37.27 28.63 10.21
N ALA A 26 -37.08 29.96 10.27
CA ALA A 26 -36.92 30.70 11.52
C ALA A 26 -38.16 30.65 12.41
N ALA A 27 -39.35 30.68 11.82
CA ALA A 27 -40.62 30.51 12.51
C ALA A 27 -40.90 29.07 12.96
N GLY A 28 -39.98 28.12 12.71
CA GLY A 28 -40.14 26.72 13.07
C GLY A 28 -41.20 25.98 12.25
N LEU A 29 -41.64 26.56 11.12
CA LEU A 29 -42.62 25.93 10.24
C LEU A 29 -41.96 24.80 9.44
N PRO A 30 -42.64 23.66 9.23
CA PRO A 30 -42.10 22.58 8.44
C PRO A 30 -41.94 22.98 6.95
N PRO A 31 -40.88 22.53 6.26
CA PRO A 31 -39.76 21.72 6.77
C PRO A 31 -38.72 22.57 7.54
N PRO A 32 -38.12 22.06 8.64
CA PRO A 32 -37.12 22.78 9.45
C PRO A 32 -35.74 22.89 8.78
N THR A 33 -35.69 22.72 7.46
CA THR A 33 -34.48 22.64 6.64
C THR A 33 -34.56 23.64 5.51
N VAL A 34 -33.44 24.29 5.21
CA VAL A 34 -33.32 25.25 4.12
C VAL A 34 -32.46 24.72 2.97
N SER A 35 -32.72 25.22 1.78
CA SER A 35 -31.97 24.92 0.56
C SER A 35 -30.53 25.45 0.62
N THR A 36 -29.62 24.87 -0.17
CA THR A 36 -28.22 25.37 -0.26
C THR A 36 -28.13 26.86 -0.60
N LYS A 37 -29.05 27.38 -1.43
CA LYS A 37 -29.07 28.80 -1.82
C LYS A 37 -29.55 29.68 -0.68
N ALA A 38 -30.56 29.25 0.07
CA ALA A 38 -31.02 29.96 1.27
C ALA A 38 -29.94 29.94 2.37
N ALA A 39 -29.29 28.80 2.60
CA ALA A 39 -28.18 28.68 3.55
C ALA A 39 -26.98 29.58 3.18
N ALA A 40 -26.61 29.60 1.90
CA ALA A 40 -25.55 30.47 1.38
C ALA A 40 -25.86 31.94 1.64
N ARG A 41 -27.10 32.36 1.35
CA ARG A 41 -27.58 33.72 1.60
C ARG A 41 -27.56 34.08 3.09
N TYR A 42 -28.00 33.18 3.96
CA TYR A 42 -27.98 33.38 5.42
C TYR A 42 -26.56 33.55 5.98
N LEU A 43 -25.60 32.77 5.48
CA LEU A 43 -24.20 32.85 5.89
C LEU A 43 -23.41 33.97 5.20
N GLY A 44 -23.99 34.63 4.19
CA GLY A 44 -23.30 35.65 3.39
C GLY A 44 -22.17 35.10 2.51
N VAL A 45 -22.25 33.85 2.07
CA VAL A 45 -21.24 33.18 1.21
C VAL A 45 -21.84 32.75 -0.13
N HIS A 46 -21.00 32.45 -1.12
CA HIS A 46 -21.46 31.87 -2.38
C HIS A 46 -21.86 30.40 -2.19
N PHE A 47 -22.83 29.91 -2.95
CA PHE A 47 -23.29 28.52 -2.84
C PHE A 47 -22.20 27.50 -3.21
N ASP A 48 -21.25 27.88 -4.09
CA ASP A 48 -20.10 27.05 -4.44
C ASP A 48 -19.13 26.88 -3.27
N THR A 49 -18.93 27.91 -2.45
CA THR A 49 -18.10 27.85 -1.24
C THR A 49 -18.66 26.83 -0.24
N LEU A 50 -19.99 26.83 -0.03
CA LEU A 50 -20.65 25.77 0.75
C LEU A 50 -20.50 24.38 0.11
N GLY A 51 -20.46 24.32 -1.23
CA GLY A 51 -20.15 23.11 -1.99
C GLY A 51 -18.74 22.58 -1.71
N GLU A 52 -17.73 23.46 -1.70
CA GLU A 52 -16.34 23.11 -1.40
C GLU A 52 -16.15 22.66 0.04
N TRP A 53 -16.72 23.40 1.00
CA TRP A 53 -16.70 23.07 2.41
C TRP A 53 -17.24 21.67 2.69
N ARG A 54 -18.34 21.30 2.01
CA ARG A 54 -18.93 19.96 2.08
C ARG A 54 -18.04 18.86 1.49
N ARG A 55 -17.24 19.17 0.46
CA ARG A 55 -16.39 18.18 -0.23
C ARG A 55 -15.10 17.84 0.53
N ARG A 56 -14.75 18.61 1.57
CA ARG A 56 -13.61 18.30 2.44
C ARG A 56 -13.91 17.09 3.35
N THR A 57 -12.86 16.42 3.82
CA THR A 57 -12.96 15.24 4.71
C THR A 57 -12.12 15.48 5.97
N PRO A 58 -12.72 15.99 7.06
CA PRO A 58 -14.16 16.10 7.31
C PRO A 58 -14.75 17.37 6.68
N PRO A 59 -16.09 17.45 6.51
CA PRO A 59 -16.73 18.65 5.99
C PRO A 59 -16.42 19.88 6.85
N ALA A 60 -15.90 20.93 6.24
CA ALA A 60 -15.53 22.17 6.92
C ALA A 60 -16.65 23.20 6.79
N GLY A 61 -17.81 22.96 7.40
CA GLY A 61 -18.99 23.82 7.25
C GLY A 61 -20.14 23.44 8.19
N PRO A 62 -21.29 24.12 8.09
CA PRO A 62 -22.46 23.77 8.88
C PRO A 62 -22.93 22.34 8.56
N PRO A 63 -23.47 21.60 9.55
CA PRO A 63 -24.07 20.30 9.32
C PRO A 63 -25.11 20.33 8.20
N PHE A 64 -25.13 19.29 7.39
CA PHE A 64 -26.04 19.16 6.26
C PHE A 64 -26.65 17.78 6.21
N VAL A 65 -27.85 17.69 5.64
CA VAL A 65 -28.58 16.45 5.41
C VAL A 65 -28.64 16.23 3.90
N LYS A 66 -28.12 15.08 3.44
CA LYS A 66 -28.47 14.53 2.12
C LYS A 66 -29.78 13.78 2.29
N GLY A 67 -30.71 14.02 1.37
CA GLY A 67 -32.15 13.87 1.55
C GLY A 67 -32.62 12.75 2.49
N ALA A 68 -33.53 13.16 3.37
CA ALA A 68 -34.30 12.26 4.20
C ALA A 68 -35.38 11.60 3.32
N GLY A 69 -35.03 10.54 2.59
CA GLY A 69 -35.95 9.90 1.67
C GLY A 69 -35.46 8.59 1.07
N ARG A 70 -35.45 7.54 1.89
CA ARG A 70 -35.16 6.12 1.55
C ARG A 70 -33.69 5.77 1.33
N ALA A 71 -33.31 4.65 1.94
CA ALA A 71 -32.01 4.00 1.81
C ALA A 71 -31.61 3.84 0.33
N GLY A 72 -30.58 4.57 -0.08
CA GLY A 72 -30.08 4.57 -1.46
C GLY A 72 -29.83 5.98 -1.99
N GLY A 73 -28.92 6.74 -1.37
CA GLY A 73 -28.59 8.11 -1.77
C GLY A 73 -27.96 8.16 -3.17
N GLY A 74 -28.76 8.54 -4.17
CA GLY A 74 -28.30 8.79 -5.53
C GLY A 74 -27.49 10.08 -5.63
N ALA A 75 -26.61 10.16 -6.63
CA ALA A 75 -25.70 11.30 -6.87
C ALA A 75 -26.38 12.67 -7.04
N ASN A 76 -27.71 12.70 -7.28
CA ASN A 76 -28.49 13.91 -7.56
C ASN A 76 -29.35 14.38 -6.38
N GLU A 77 -29.14 13.86 -5.17
CA GLU A 77 -29.96 14.24 -4.03
C GLU A 77 -29.66 15.67 -3.54
N HIS A 78 -30.72 16.48 -3.39
CA HIS A 78 -30.59 17.87 -2.96
C HIS A 78 -30.15 17.96 -1.49
N VAL A 79 -29.02 18.63 -1.26
CA VAL A 79 -28.50 18.93 0.08
C VAL A 79 -29.39 19.97 0.76
N ARG A 80 -29.76 19.73 2.01
CA ARG A 80 -30.47 20.69 2.86
C ARG A 80 -29.72 20.93 4.16
N TYR A 81 -29.90 22.11 4.73
CA TYR A 81 -29.28 22.51 5.99
C TYR A 81 -30.36 22.68 7.05
N PRO A 82 -30.29 21.97 8.20
CA PRO A 82 -31.16 22.26 9.33
C PRO A 82 -30.96 23.71 9.78
N TYR A 83 -32.03 24.49 9.88
CA TYR A 83 -31.91 25.92 10.18
C TYR A 83 -31.28 26.17 11.55
N THR A 84 -31.61 25.36 12.56
CA THR A 84 -31.05 25.44 13.91
C THR A 84 -29.54 25.20 13.94
N GLU A 85 -29.06 24.19 13.21
CA GLU A 85 -27.62 23.87 13.09
C GLU A 85 -26.87 24.95 12.31
N LEU A 86 -27.50 25.52 11.28
CA LEU A 86 -26.95 26.62 10.50
C LEU A 86 -26.75 27.88 11.36
N VAL A 87 -27.74 28.22 12.18
CA VAL A 87 -27.69 29.33 13.13
C VAL A 87 -26.64 29.07 14.21
N ALA A 88 -26.61 27.87 14.79
CA ALA A 88 -25.63 27.49 15.80
C ALA A 88 -24.19 27.55 15.26
N TRP A 89 -23.99 27.08 14.03
CA TRP A 89 -22.71 27.16 13.34
C TRP A 89 -22.29 28.61 13.07
N GLN A 90 -23.21 29.46 12.61
CA GLN A 90 -22.90 30.89 12.43
C GLN A 90 -22.61 31.57 13.77
N ALA A 91 -23.39 31.31 14.81
CA ALA A 91 -23.18 31.84 16.15
C ALA A 91 -21.83 31.40 16.74
N SER A 92 -21.38 30.17 16.47
CA SER A 92 -20.05 29.71 16.89
C SER A 92 -18.90 30.54 16.26
N ARG A 93 -19.16 31.23 15.15
CA ARG A 93 -18.24 32.11 14.42
C ARG A 93 -18.46 33.61 14.72
N VAL A 94 -19.69 34.04 15.02
CA VAL A 94 -20.04 35.42 15.37
C VAL A 94 -19.72 35.66 16.84
N GLY A 95 -18.55 36.26 17.07
CA GLY A 95 -17.95 36.45 18.40
C GLY A 95 -16.42 36.33 18.36
N ARG A 96 -15.91 35.72 17.28
CA ARG A 96 -14.47 35.60 17.02
C ARG A 96 -13.95 36.78 16.22
N SER A 97 -12.82 37.33 16.66
CA SER A 97 -12.07 38.34 15.90
C SER A 97 -11.68 37.81 14.52
N VAL A 98 -11.41 38.72 13.58
CA VAL A 98 -10.91 38.33 12.23
C VAL A 98 -9.65 37.49 12.33
N LYS A 99 -8.80 37.75 13.33
CA LYS A 99 -7.57 37.00 13.59
C LYS A 99 -7.86 35.56 14.01
N GLU A 100 -8.79 35.35 14.94
CA GLU A 100 -9.18 34.00 15.39
C GLU A 100 -9.78 33.17 14.26
N ARG A 101 -10.61 33.78 13.40
CA ARG A 101 -11.17 33.09 12.23
C ARG A 101 -10.08 32.59 11.29
N ARG A 102 -9.09 33.43 10.97
CA ARG A 102 -7.93 33.04 10.14
C ARG A 102 -7.16 31.88 10.76
N LEU A 103 -6.91 31.93 12.07
CA LEU A 103 -6.18 30.86 12.76
C LEU A 103 -6.92 29.52 12.72
N ILE A 104 -8.25 29.52 12.76
CA ILE A 104 -9.06 28.30 12.64
C ILE A 104 -9.00 27.76 11.21
N ASP A 105 -9.18 28.62 10.21
CA ASP A 105 -9.12 28.20 8.82
C ASP A 105 -7.71 27.68 8.45
N GLU A 106 -6.65 28.29 9.00
CA GLU A 106 -5.26 27.81 8.89
C GLU A 106 -5.05 26.47 9.61
N LEU A 107 -5.61 26.30 10.81
CA LEU A 107 -5.55 25.04 11.55
C LEU A 107 -6.28 23.93 10.78
N ASP A 108 -7.47 24.18 10.27
CA ASP A 108 -8.25 23.23 9.47
C ASP A 108 -7.48 22.84 8.20
N ALA A 109 -6.85 23.80 7.53
CA ALA A 109 -6.00 23.54 6.37
C ALA A 109 -4.76 22.71 6.72
N ALA A 110 -4.09 23.00 7.84
CA ALA A 110 -2.95 22.24 8.31
C ALA A 110 -3.35 20.81 8.69
N GLN A 111 -4.47 20.63 9.39
CA GLN A 111 -5.00 19.31 9.74
C GLN A 111 -5.36 18.49 8.50
N GLN A 112 -5.93 19.13 7.48
CA GLN A 112 -6.19 18.47 6.21
C GLN A 112 -4.89 17.98 5.56
N ARG A 113 -3.85 18.82 5.57
CA ARG A 113 -2.55 18.47 4.99
C ARG A 113 -1.86 17.33 5.74
N VAL A 114 -1.95 17.30 7.06
CA VAL A 114 -1.42 16.19 7.88
C VAL A 114 -2.07 14.87 7.47
N ARG A 115 -3.39 14.83 7.32
CA ARG A 115 -4.11 13.60 6.92
C ARG A 115 -3.75 13.13 5.51
N GLU A 116 -3.60 14.06 4.58
CA GLU A 116 -3.12 13.74 3.22
C GLU A 116 -1.74 13.08 3.28
N LEU A 117 -0.81 13.63 4.08
CA LEU A 117 0.52 13.08 4.26
C LEU A 117 0.51 11.71 4.98
N GLU A 118 -0.39 11.50 5.94
CA GLU A 118 -0.57 10.19 6.59
C GLU A 118 -1.02 9.13 5.59
N ILE A 119 -1.95 9.46 4.69
CA ILE A 119 -2.41 8.57 3.62
C ILE A 119 -1.27 8.30 2.64
N GLU A 120 -0.50 9.32 2.24
CA GLU A 120 0.67 9.16 1.37
C GLU A 120 1.73 8.25 2.00
N LEU A 121 1.99 8.40 3.31
CA LEU A 121 2.91 7.55 4.05
C LEU A 121 2.43 6.09 4.07
N ALA A 122 1.15 5.87 4.38
CA ALA A 122 0.55 4.53 4.39
C ALA A 122 0.62 3.87 3.00
N LEU A 123 0.36 4.63 1.94
CA LEU A 123 0.50 4.15 0.56
C LEU A 123 1.95 3.78 0.22
N ARG A 124 2.92 4.59 0.67
CA ARG A 124 4.34 4.29 0.47
C ARG A 124 4.76 3.02 1.20
N GLN A 125 4.37 2.88 2.46
CA GLN A 125 4.64 1.67 3.26
C GLN A 125 4.05 0.42 2.60
N ALA A 126 2.79 0.48 2.18
CA ALA A 126 2.14 -0.63 1.49
C ALA A 126 2.85 -1.01 0.17
N ARG A 127 3.38 -0.02 -0.57
CA ARG A 127 4.17 -0.27 -1.79
C ARG A 127 5.53 -0.91 -1.48
N ASP A 128 6.21 -0.43 -0.45
CA ASP A 128 7.50 -0.98 -0.03
C ASP A 128 7.34 -2.44 0.43
N ASP A 129 6.28 -2.74 1.18
CA ASP A 129 5.94 -4.10 1.61
C ASP A 129 5.57 -5.00 0.42
N ALA A 130 4.78 -4.51 -0.53
CA ALA A 130 4.47 -5.24 -1.75
C ALA A 130 5.74 -5.55 -2.58
N SER A 131 6.67 -4.59 -2.69
CA SER A 131 7.96 -4.79 -3.37
C SER A 131 8.82 -5.84 -2.67
N ARG A 132 8.85 -5.83 -1.33
CA ARG A 132 9.55 -6.84 -0.53
C ARG A 132 8.96 -8.23 -0.72
N LEU A 133 7.63 -8.35 -0.68
CA LEU A 133 6.94 -9.62 -0.92
C LEU A 133 7.17 -10.12 -2.35
N GLN A 134 7.12 -9.25 -3.35
CA GLN A 134 7.42 -9.61 -4.74
C GLN A 134 8.86 -10.12 -4.91
N LYS A 135 9.84 -9.50 -4.24
CA LYS A 135 11.23 -9.98 -4.23
C LYS A 135 11.36 -11.33 -3.54
N LYS A 136 10.70 -11.54 -2.40
CA LYS A 136 10.67 -12.85 -1.72
C LYS A 136 10.06 -13.92 -2.63
N LEU A 137 8.85 -13.67 -3.15
CA LEU A 137 8.15 -14.55 -4.08
C LEU A 137 9.00 -14.91 -5.31
N GLY A 138 9.63 -13.91 -5.93
CA GLY A 138 10.50 -14.12 -7.08
C GLY A 138 11.68 -15.06 -6.79
N ARG A 139 12.31 -14.93 -5.62
CA ARG A 139 13.43 -15.80 -5.21
C ARG A 139 13.01 -17.25 -4.99
N ILE A 140 11.86 -17.47 -4.36
CA ILE A 140 11.34 -18.82 -4.10
C ILE A 140 10.82 -19.48 -5.38
N ALA A 141 10.26 -18.68 -6.30
CA ALA A 141 9.78 -19.19 -7.58
C ALA A 141 10.92 -19.63 -8.50
N THR A 142 12.10 -19.01 -8.41
CA THR A 142 13.21 -19.30 -9.32
C THR A 142 14.29 -20.21 -8.74
N LEU A 143 14.59 -20.14 -7.44
CA LEU A 143 15.68 -20.87 -6.75
C LEU A 143 16.84 -21.17 -7.71
N ALA A 144 17.49 -20.12 -8.22
CA ALA A 144 18.27 -20.19 -9.45
C ALA A 144 19.78 -20.23 -9.20
N THR A 145 20.24 -19.82 -8.02
CA THR A 145 21.65 -19.73 -7.66
C THR A 145 22.00 -20.65 -6.49
N LEU A 146 23.30 -20.97 -6.35
CA LEU A 146 23.80 -21.73 -5.20
C LEU A 146 23.46 -21.04 -3.87
N ASP A 147 23.55 -19.72 -3.82
CA ASP A 147 23.23 -18.94 -2.63
C ASP A 147 21.77 -19.09 -2.23
N ASP A 148 20.85 -19.08 -3.20
CA ASP A 148 19.41 -19.22 -2.96
C ASP A 148 19.06 -20.54 -2.27
N ILE A 149 19.82 -21.61 -2.55
CA ILE A 149 19.54 -22.96 -2.05
C ILE A 149 20.34 -23.36 -0.81
N ALA A 150 21.57 -22.84 -0.65
CA ALA A 150 22.51 -23.29 0.38
C ALA A 150 22.76 -22.25 1.49
N LEU A 151 22.61 -20.95 1.21
CA LEU A 151 23.01 -19.89 2.15
C LEU A 151 21.85 -19.04 2.64
N VAL A 152 20.85 -18.79 1.80
CA VAL A 152 19.71 -17.93 2.15
C VAL A 152 18.71 -18.73 3.00
N PRO A 153 18.41 -18.31 4.24
CA PRO A 153 17.33 -18.90 5.02
C PRO A 153 15.97 -18.41 4.51
N HIS A 154 14.99 -19.30 4.56
CA HIS A 154 13.60 -19.09 4.16
C HIS A 154 12.65 -19.57 5.27
N GLU A 155 11.43 -19.02 5.28
CA GLU A 155 10.39 -19.39 6.25
C GLU A 155 9.57 -20.58 5.75
N TRP A 156 9.56 -21.67 6.52
CA TRP A 156 8.85 -22.92 6.21
C TRP A 156 7.70 -23.15 7.17
N ALA A 157 6.56 -23.58 6.65
CA ALA A 157 5.41 -23.98 7.46
C ALA A 157 5.54 -25.45 7.87
N LEU A 158 5.38 -25.72 9.17
CA LEU A 158 5.35 -27.07 9.72
C LEU A 158 3.91 -27.52 10.03
N VAL A 159 3.66 -28.81 9.82
CA VAL A 159 2.45 -29.51 10.26
C VAL A 159 2.92 -30.76 11.01
N ASP A 160 2.59 -30.84 12.30
CA ASP A 160 3.01 -31.93 13.20
C ASP A 160 4.53 -32.19 13.16
N GLY A 161 5.32 -31.10 13.15
CA GLY A 161 6.79 -31.16 13.10
C GLY A 161 7.37 -31.58 11.75
N ARG A 162 6.56 -31.67 10.69
CA ARG A 162 7.00 -31.98 9.32
C ARG A 162 6.86 -30.79 8.41
N VAL A 163 7.77 -30.65 7.46
CA VAL A 163 7.73 -29.58 6.45
C VAL A 163 6.54 -29.78 5.53
N ALA A 164 5.62 -28.82 5.51
CA ALA A 164 4.51 -28.77 4.56
C ALA A 164 4.89 -27.99 3.29
N GLY A 165 5.82 -27.05 3.40
CA GLY A 165 6.35 -26.27 2.30
C GLY A 165 6.73 -24.85 2.71
N HIS A 166 7.19 -24.07 1.74
CA HIS A 166 7.53 -22.67 1.96
C HIS A 166 6.28 -21.84 2.29
N VAL A 167 6.37 -20.89 3.24
CA VAL A 167 5.24 -20.05 3.71
C VAL A 167 4.47 -19.36 2.57
N LEU A 168 5.17 -18.92 1.53
CA LEU A 168 4.57 -18.27 0.35
C LEU A 168 3.94 -19.22 -0.69
N VAL A 169 4.05 -20.54 -0.52
CA VAL A 169 3.60 -21.55 -1.49
C VAL A 169 2.51 -22.45 -0.91
N VAL A 170 2.53 -22.70 0.40
CA VAL A 170 1.50 -23.50 1.08
C VAL A 170 0.13 -22.81 1.03
N SER A 171 -0.95 -23.58 1.21
CA SER A 171 -2.30 -23.02 1.22
C SER A 171 -2.54 -22.13 2.44
N ASP A 172 -3.48 -21.19 2.32
CA ASP A 172 -3.86 -20.28 3.42
C ASP A 172 -4.26 -21.01 4.70
N GLN A 173 -4.89 -22.18 4.57
CA GLN A 173 -5.27 -23.02 5.71
C GLN A 173 -4.04 -23.57 6.45
N VAL A 174 -3.03 -24.05 5.70
CA VAL A 174 -1.78 -24.56 6.29
C VAL A 174 -1.00 -23.42 6.92
N LEU A 175 -0.90 -22.27 6.24
CA LEU A 175 -0.20 -21.09 6.76
C LEU A 175 -0.87 -20.55 8.03
N SER A 176 -2.19 -20.37 8.02
CA SER A 176 -2.94 -19.88 9.18
C SER A 176 -2.79 -20.82 10.37
N GLY A 177 -2.91 -22.14 10.13
CA GLY A 177 -2.71 -23.13 11.18
C GLY A 177 -1.28 -23.13 11.74
N ALA A 178 -0.27 -22.95 10.89
CA ALA A 178 1.13 -22.86 11.32
C ALA A 178 1.38 -21.58 12.14
N LEU A 179 0.82 -20.44 11.71
CA LEU A 179 0.91 -19.17 12.44
C LEU A 179 0.25 -19.25 13.82
N GLU A 180 -0.93 -19.87 13.92
CA GLU A 180 -1.65 -20.04 15.19
C GLU A 180 -0.88 -20.91 16.19
N ARG A 181 -0.17 -21.94 15.72
CA ARG A 181 0.60 -22.86 16.56
C ARG A 181 2.05 -22.41 16.80
N GLY A 182 2.53 -21.40 16.07
CA GLY A 182 3.94 -21.01 16.10
C GLY A 182 4.86 -21.99 15.37
N ASP A 183 4.30 -22.78 14.44
CA ASP A 183 4.96 -23.84 13.67
C ASP A 183 5.66 -23.27 12.42
N LEU A 184 6.36 -22.15 12.56
CA LEU A 184 7.19 -21.57 11.50
C LEU A 184 8.66 -21.87 11.79
N TRP A 185 9.38 -22.30 10.75
CA TRP A 185 10.78 -22.70 10.85
C TRP A 185 11.63 -21.98 9.82
N ASP A 186 12.65 -21.26 10.30
CA ASP A 186 13.65 -20.61 9.45
C ASP A 186 14.78 -21.58 9.10
N ALA A 187 14.91 -21.91 7.81
CA ALA A 187 15.91 -22.84 7.31
C ALA A 187 16.28 -22.59 5.85
N THR A 188 17.48 -23.01 5.44
CA THR A 188 17.88 -23.04 4.01
C THR A 188 17.09 -24.12 3.27
N VAL A 189 17.05 -24.05 1.93
CA VAL A 189 16.43 -25.11 1.12
C VAL A 189 17.12 -26.46 1.35
N GLU A 190 18.45 -26.46 1.48
CA GLU A 190 19.22 -27.66 1.84
C GLU A 190 18.73 -28.30 3.15
N ALA A 191 18.65 -27.51 4.22
CA ALA A 191 18.22 -27.99 5.53
C ALA A 191 16.75 -28.46 5.50
N ALA A 192 15.87 -27.73 4.82
CA ALA A 192 14.48 -28.13 4.65
C ALA A 192 14.34 -29.45 3.87
N LEU A 193 15.16 -29.69 2.85
CA LEU A 193 15.16 -30.94 2.09
C LEU A 193 15.69 -32.14 2.89
N GLN A 194 16.45 -31.92 3.96
CA GLN A 194 16.93 -32.97 4.87
C GLN A 194 15.92 -33.29 5.99
N ALA A 195 14.98 -32.39 6.28
CA ALA A 195 13.93 -32.56 7.27
C ALA A 195 12.82 -33.53 6.78
N PRO A 196 11.99 -34.08 7.68
CA PRO A 196 10.83 -34.89 7.30
C PRO A 196 9.72 -34.02 6.69
N TRP A 197 9.15 -34.47 5.57
CA TRP A 197 8.06 -33.77 4.85
C TRP A 197 6.70 -34.42 5.10
N VAL A 198 5.64 -33.62 5.00
CA VAL A 198 4.26 -34.10 5.10
C VAL A 198 3.96 -35.09 3.96
N ASN A 199 4.42 -34.80 2.74
CA ASN A 199 4.33 -35.70 1.60
C ASN A 199 5.46 -35.44 0.59
N GLY A 200 5.73 -36.40 -0.30
CA GLY A 200 6.77 -36.26 -1.33
C GLY A 200 6.43 -35.28 -2.45
N GLU A 201 5.14 -35.13 -2.79
CA GLU A 201 4.69 -34.25 -3.89
C GLU A 201 4.98 -32.77 -3.60
N THR A 202 4.82 -32.34 -2.35
CA THR A 202 5.15 -30.98 -1.89
C THR A 202 6.65 -30.73 -1.81
N ARG A 203 7.46 -31.79 -1.63
CA ARG A 203 8.93 -31.72 -1.57
C ARG A 203 9.58 -31.64 -2.95
N GLU A 204 9.00 -32.33 -3.93
CA GLU A 204 9.59 -32.53 -5.27
C GLU A 204 9.99 -31.24 -5.99
N PRO A 205 9.18 -30.16 -6.02
CA PRO A 205 9.56 -28.92 -6.71
C PRO A 205 10.87 -28.32 -6.18
N TYR A 206 11.06 -28.35 -4.86
CA TYR A 206 12.27 -27.84 -4.22
C TYR A 206 13.47 -28.75 -4.47
N HIS A 207 13.25 -30.06 -4.46
CA HIS A 207 14.30 -31.04 -4.78
C HIS A 207 14.79 -30.90 -6.23
N ALA A 208 13.86 -30.80 -7.18
CA ALA A 208 14.17 -30.59 -8.59
C ALA A 208 14.92 -29.28 -8.84
N ALA A 209 14.48 -28.18 -8.19
CA ALA A 209 15.17 -26.90 -8.27
C ALA A 209 16.60 -26.99 -7.71
N PHE A 210 16.77 -27.60 -6.53
CA PHE A 210 18.07 -27.80 -5.89
C PHE A 210 19.03 -28.60 -6.78
N ALA A 211 18.57 -29.73 -7.33
CA ALA A 211 19.36 -30.57 -8.22
C ALA A 211 19.78 -29.82 -9.50
N LYS A 212 18.87 -29.03 -10.08
CA LYS A 212 19.14 -28.23 -11.29
C LYS A 212 20.23 -27.19 -11.05
N VAL A 213 20.19 -26.48 -9.93
CA VAL A 213 21.21 -25.48 -9.57
C VAL A 213 22.57 -26.14 -9.40
N LEU A 214 22.65 -27.26 -8.67
CA LEU A 214 23.91 -27.98 -8.49
C LEU A 214 24.50 -28.47 -9.82
N GLN A 215 23.67 -28.99 -10.72
CA GLN A 215 24.11 -29.41 -12.04
C GLN A 215 24.66 -28.24 -12.88
N ALA A 216 23.99 -27.09 -12.82
CA ALA A 216 24.45 -25.88 -13.53
C ALA A 216 25.80 -25.40 -13.00
N ALA A 217 25.95 -25.27 -11.69
CA ALA A 217 27.21 -24.85 -11.07
C ALA A 217 28.37 -25.82 -11.35
N MET A 218 28.10 -27.13 -11.30
CA MET A 218 29.11 -28.14 -11.60
C MET A 218 29.56 -28.09 -13.07
N ARG A 219 28.64 -27.79 -14.00
CA ARG A 219 28.98 -27.59 -15.40
C ARG A 219 29.88 -26.37 -15.60
N GLU A 220 29.56 -25.23 -14.98
CA GLU A 220 30.38 -24.02 -15.06
C GLU A 220 31.81 -24.23 -14.53
N LEU A 221 31.95 -24.96 -13.41
CA LEU A 221 33.26 -25.32 -12.87
C LEU A 221 34.07 -26.24 -13.81
N CYS A 222 33.41 -27.22 -14.41
CA CYS A 222 34.04 -28.11 -15.40
C CYS A 222 34.51 -27.35 -16.64
N GLU A 223 33.71 -26.40 -17.14
CA GLU A 223 34.06 -25.54 -18.25
C GLU A 223 35.25 -24.64 -17.91
N ALA A 224 35.23 -23.98 -16.75
CA ALA A 224 36.35 -23.16 -16.28
C ALA A 224 37.64 -23.99 -16.13
N GLN A 225 37.55 -25.22 -15.62
CA GLN A 225 38.68 -26.13 -15.52
C GLN A 225 39.21 -26.54 -16.89
N ALA A 226 38.33 -26.81 -17.87
CA ALA A 226 38.73 -27.15 -19.23
C ALA A 226 39.46 -25.98 -19.90
N VAL A 227 38.97 -24.74 -19.73
CA VAL A 227 39.64 -23.52 -20.20
C VAL A 227 41.01 -23.35 -19.56
N GLN A 228 41.13 -23.52 -18.24
CA GLN A 228 42.42 -23.42 -17.56
C GLN A 228 43.41 -24.46 -18.09
N ARG A 229 42.97 -25.72 -18.29
CA ARG A 229 43.84 -26.77 -18.86
C ARG A 229 44.32 -26.42 -20.26
N ALA A 230 43.48 -25.81 -21.09
CA ALA A 230 43.87 -25.37 -22.43
C ALA A 230 44.94 -24.27 -22.35
N ASN A 231 44.72 -23.25 -21.50
CA ASN A 231 45.69 -22.18 -21.27
C ASN A 231 47.03 -22.72 -20.73
N ASP A 232 46.99 -23.67 -19.80
CA ASP A 232 48.19 -24.31 -19.23
C ASP A 232 48.98 -25.07 -20.31
N LEU A 233 48.30 -25.74 -21.24
CA LEU A 233 48.94 -26.43 -22.37
C LEU A 233 49.56 -25.45 -23.37
N GLU A 234 48.85 -24.36 -23.70
CA GLU A 234 49.38 -23.30 -24.56
C GLU A 234 50.61 -22.63 -23.94
N ALA A 235 50.58 -22.32 -22.63
CA ALA A 235 51.71 -21.75 -21.91
C ALA A 235 52.93 -22.70 -21.91
N ARG A 236 52.72 -24.02 -21.85
CA ARG A 236 53.80 -25.02 -21.92
C ARG A 236 54.38 -25.21 -23.32
N TRP A 237 53.63 -24.84 -24.37
CA TRP A 237 54.07 -24.94 -25.76
C TRP A 237 54.52 -23.61 -26.36
N ALA A 238 54.28 -22.49 -25.67
CA ALA A 238 54.89 -21.21 -26.01
C ALA A 238 56.43 -21.34 -25.94
N PRO A 239 57.18 -21.00 -27.00
CA PRO A 239 58.62 -21.12 -27.01
C PRO A 239 59.22 -20.01 -26.12
N GLY A 240 59.45 -20.33 -24.84
CA GLY A 240 60.08 -19.45 -23.86
C GLY A 240 60.29 -20.15 -22.52
N ASP A 241 61.54 -20.49 -22.26
CA ASP A 241 62.15 -20.96 -21.02
C ASP A 241 61.84 -22.36 -20.45
N ALA A 242 62.93 -23.13 -20.46
CA ALA A 242 63.10 -24.45 -19.93
C ALA A 242 63.05 -24.53 -18.39
N MET A 243 62.60 -25.69 -17.90
CA MET A 243 63.06 -26.36 -16.68
C MET A 243 62.76 -25.70 -15.32
N GLY A 244 61.48 -25.68 -14.93
CA GLY A 244 61.08 -25.65 -13.53
C GLY A 244 60.58 -27.02 -13.07
N VAL A 245 61.24 -27.66 -12.10
CA VAL A 245 60.77 -28.92 -11.49
C VAL A 245 59.41 -28.67 -10.83
N PRO A 246 58.36 -29.47 -11.10
CA PRO A 246 57.05 -29.25 -10.51
C PRO A 246 57.07 -29.62 -9.02
N VAL A 247 57.01 -28.61 -8.15
CA VAL A 247 56.73 -28.80 -6.73
C VAL A 247 55.23 -29.09 -6.58
N ARG A 248 54.89 -30.24 -5.98
CA ARG A 248 53.49 -30.58 -5.68
C ARG A 248 52.96 -29.62 -4.63
N PRO A 249 51.79 -28.99 -4.83
CA PRO A 249 51.12 -28.30 -3.73
C PRO A 249 50.73 -29.38 -2.71
N PHE A 250 50.99 -29.15 -1.43
CA PHE A 250 50.73 -30.06 -0.29
C PHE A 250 51.77 -31.14 0.06
N ALA A 251 53.00 -31.09 -0.47
CA ALA A 251 54.08 -31.84 0.17
C ALA A 251 54.36 -31.21 1.55
N ARG A 252 53.96 -31.89 2.63
CA ARG A 252 54.29 -31.50 4.00
C ARG A 252 55.81 -31.47 4.15
N ASP A 253 56.36 -30.30 4.45
CA ASP A 253 57.73 -30.20 4.96
C ASP A 253 57.78 -31.00 6.27
N LYS A 254 58.49 -32.13 6.25
CA LYS A 254 58.92 -32.77 7.48
C LYS A 254 60.04 -31.89 8.02
N GLU A 255 59.73 -31.17 9.09
CA GLU A 255 60.73 -30.63 10.02
C GLU A 255 61.73 -31.73 10.36
N VAL A 256 63.02 -31.44 10.17
CA VAL A 256 64.12 -32.22 10.73
C VAL A 256 64.72 -31.38 11.85
N SER A 257 64.82 -32.02 13.02
CA SER A 257 65.29 -31.53 14.32
C SER A 257 66.63 -30.81 14.31
#